data_AF-A0A1Z4V769-F1
#
_entry.id   AF-A0A1Z4V769-F1
#
_cell.length_a   1.000
_cell.length_b   1.000
_cell.length_c   1.000
_cell.angle_alpha   90.00
_cell.angle_beta   90.00
_cell.angle_gamma   90.00
#
_symmetry.space_group_name_H-M   'P 1'
#
loop_
_entity.id
_entity.type
_entity.pdbx_description
1 polymer ?
#
loop_
_entity_poly.entity_id
_entity_poly.type
_entity_poly.pdbx_seq_one_letter_code
_entity_poly.pdbx_strand_id
1 'polypeptide(L)'
;MTICCNKRFNRSGVLFQGRFQSIHIQETEYLVNLSRYIHLNPVKAGIVNHAGEWEFSSYLEYAGLRPGTLPNIEYIKIQIESESIYQQFLLDHNLPNFTDFKKLLIDD
;
A
#
# COMPACT_ATOMS: atom_id res chain seq x y z
N MET A 1 -7.06 -2.77 7.21
CA MET A 1 -6.07 -2.01 8.01
C MET A 1 -6.48 -1.91 9.49
N THR A 2 -7.69 -1.45 9.80
CA THR A 2 -8.21 -1.16 11.16
C THR A 2 -8.09 -2.29 12.18
N ILE A 3 -8.60 -3.47 11.82
CA ILE A 3 -8.64 -4.64 12.71
C ILE A 3 -7.24 -5.21 12.93
N CYS A 4 -6.40 -5.18 11.89
CA CYS A 4 -5.05 -5.73 11.92
C CYS A 4 -4.11 -4.86 12.78
N CYS A 5 -4.20 -3.52 12.65
CA CYS A 5 -3.44 -2.61 13.51
C CYS A 5 -3.86 -2.78 14.98
N ASN A 6 -5.17 -2.84 15.27
CA ASN A 6 -5.67 -3.09 16.62
C ASN A 6 -5.12 -4.41 17.20
N LYS A 7 -5.16 -5.50 16.42
CA LYS A 7 -4.59 -6.80 16.82
C LYS A 7 -3.08 -6.73 17.04
N ARG A 8 -2.32 -6.09 16.15
CA ARG A 8 -0.84 -6.00 16.23
C ARG A 8 -0.38 -5.21 17.46
N PHE A 9 -1.07 -4.13 17.79
CA PHE A 9 -0.71 -3.26 18.92
C PHE A 9 -1.43 -3.62 20.23
N ASN A 10 -2.19 -4.73 20.24
CA ASN A 10 -3.03 -5.14 21.36
C ASN A 10 -3.93 -4.00 21.87
N ARG A 11 -4.50 -3.22 20.94
CA ARG A 11 -5.41 -2.10 21.23
C ARG A 11 -6.83 -2.47 20.84
N SER A 12 -7.79 -1.96 21.60
CA SER A 12 -9.22 -2.04 21.30
C SER A 12 -9.79 -0.63 21.18
N GLY A 13 -10.59 -0.37 20.13
CA GLY A 13 -11.23 0.93 19.91
C GLY A 13 -11.26 1.35 18.44
N VAL A 14 -11.79 2.54 18.19
CA VAL A 14 -11.83 3.16 16.86
C VAL A 14 -10.42 3.57 16.45
N LEU A 15 -9.88 2.94 15.39
CA LEU A 15 -8.57 3.30 14.85
C LEU A 15 -8.65 4.55 13.97
N PHE A 16 -9.79 4.75 13.28
CA PHE A 16 -9.98 5.89 12.41
C PHE A 16 -10.48 7.08 13.23
N GLN A 17 -9.75 8.18 13.15
CA GLN A 17 -10.25 9.50 13.53
C GLN A 17 -10.52 10.31 12.27
N GLY A 18 -11.64 11.02 12.23
CA GLY A 18 -12.03 11.85 11.09
C GLY A 18 -12.82 11.13 10.00
N ARG A 19 -13.13 11.88 8.93
CA ARG A 19 -13.85 11.38 7.75
C ARG A 19 -12.88 10.70 6.78
N PHE A 20 -13.36 9.69 6.05
CA PHE A 20 -12.58 9.10 4.96
C PHE A 20 -12.27 10.16 3.89
N GLN A 21 -11.10 10.05 3.25
CA GLN A 21 -10.71 10.87 2.12
C GLN A 21 -10.81 10.04 0.84
N SER A 22 -11.25 10.68 -0.24
CA SER A 22 -11.31 10.08 -1.57
C SER A 22 -10.78 11.08 -2.58
N ILE A 23 -9.81 10.65 -3.38
CA ILE A 23 -9.27 11.44 -4.49
C ILE A 23 -9.52 10.72 -5.81
N HIS A 24 -9.81 11.48 -6.85
CA HIS A 24 -9.92 10.93 -8.19
C HIS A 24 -8.54 10.84 -8.82
N ILE A 25 -8.13 9.64 -9.23
CA ILE A 25 -6.84 9.40 -9.84
C ILE A 25 -7.03 9.39 -11.35
N GLN A 26 -6.42 10.35 -12.03
CA GLN A 26 -6.45 10.45 -13.50
C GLN A 26 -5.19 9.90 -14.14
N GLU A 27 -4.07 9.93 -13.41
CA GLU A 27 -2.77 9.50 -13.92
C GLU A 27 -2.42 8.08 -13.46
N THR A 28 -2.09 7.24 -14.44
CA THR A 28 -1.57 5.87 -14.22
C THR A 28 -0.36 5.84 -13.29
N GLU A 29 0.59 6.77 -13.47
CA GLU A 29 1.80 6.83 -12.66
C GLU A 29 1.46 7.09 -11.18
N TYR A 30 0.47 7.95 -10.93
CA TYR A 30 -0.02 8.21 -9.57
C TYR A 30 -0.61 6.95 -8.94
N LEU A 31 -1.43 6.19 -9.68
CA LEU A 31 -2.03 4.94 -9.19
C LEU A 31 -0.96 3.92 -8.77
N VAL A 32 0.07 3.74 -9.59
CA VAL A 32 1.16 2.79 -9.33
C VAL A 32 1.98 3.22 -8.10
N ASN A 33 2.27 4.51 -7.95
CA ASN A 33 2.96 5.02 -6.76
C ASN A 33 2.10 4.95 -5.50
N LEU A 34 0.78 5.11 -5.61
CA LEU A 34 -0.14 4.97 -4.47
C LEU A 34 -0.20 3.52 -4.00
N SER A 35 -0.26 2.57 -4.93
CA SER A 35 -0.17 1.14 -4.62
C SER A 35 1.13 0.83 -3.86
N ARG A 36 2.28 1.33 -4.35
CA ARG A 36 3.58 1.21 -3.67
C ARG A 36 3.53 1.79 -2.25
N TYR A 37 2.98 2.99 -2.09
CA TYR A 37 2.85 3.61 -0.78
C TYR A 37 2.05 2.74 0.20
N ILE A 38 0.88 2.24 -0.21
CA ILE A 38 0.03 1.37 0.63
C ILE A 38 0.81 0.13 1.11
N HIS A 39 1.60 -0.47 0.23
CA HIS A 39 2.37 -1.69 0.51
C HIS A 39 3.61 -1.41 1.38
N LEU A 40 4.18 -0.20 1.32
CA LEU A 40 5.29 0.22 2.17
C LEU A 40 4.86 0.81 3.51
N ASN A 41 3.57 1.12 3.73
CA ASN A 41 3.10 1.68 5.00
C ASN A 41 3.48 0.85 6.24
N PRO A 42 3.36 -0.49 6.23
CA PRO A 42 3.80 -1.32 7.36
C PRO A 42 5.31 -1.19 7.63
N VAL A 43 6.12 -1.03 6.59
CA VAL A 43 7.58 -0.84 6.69
C VAL A 43 7.90 0.55 7.23
N LYS A 44 7.27 1.60 6.68
CA LYS A 44 7.43 2.98 7.14
C LYS A 44 6.99 3.19 8.58
N ALA A 45 5.94 2.51 9.00
CA ALA A 45 5.46 2.54 10.38
C ALA A 45 6.32 1.68 11.34
N GLY A 46 7.39 1.05 10.87
CA GLY A 46 8.27 0.21 11.66
C GLY A 46 7.62 -1.08 12.17
N ILE A 47 6.53 -1.54 11.53
CA ILE A 47 5.78 -2.71 11.96
C ILE A 47 6.46 -4.01 11.49
N VAL A 48 7.07 -3.97 10.30
CA VAL A 48 7.79 -5.06 9.63
C VAL A 48 9.02 -4.52 8.92
N ASN A 49 10.01 -5.37 8.64
CA ASN A 49 11.22 -4.96 7.91
C ASN A 49 10.99 -4.98 6.39
N HIS A 50 10.14 -5.89 5.92
CA HIS A 50 9.83 -6.07 4.52
C HIS A 50 8.32 -6.13 4.28
N ALA A 51 7.83 -5.57 3.17
CA ALA A 51 6.41 -5.60 2.81
C ALA A 51 5.86 -7.04 2.70
N GLY A 52 6.72 -8.01 2.36
CA GLY A 52 6.40 -9.44 2.31
C GLY A 52 6.06 -10.07 3.65
N GLU A 53 6.48 -9.46 4.76
CA GLU A 53 6.19 -9.97 6.11
C GLU A 53 4.78 -9.54 6.57
N TRP A 54 4.12 -8.63 5.85
CA TRP A 54 2.82 -8.10 6.24
C TRP A 54 1.66 -8.79 5.52
N GLU A 55 1.18 -9.89 6.13
CA GLU A 55 0.11 -10.75 5.62
C GLU A 55 -1.24 -10.04 5.39
N PHE A 56 -1.46 -8.91 6.08
CA PHE A 56 -2.69 -8.11 6.03
C PHE A 56 -2.68 -7.05 4.92
N SER A 57 -1.79 -7.19 3.95
CA SER A 57 -1.81 -6.42 2.71
C SER A 57 -2.06 -7.33 1.50
N SER A 58 -2.41 -6.69 0.38
CA SER A 58 -2.45 -7.33 -0.93
C SER A 58 -1.06 -7.49 -1.57
N TYR A 59 0.03 -7.17 -0.86
CA TYR A 59 1.38 -7.21 -1.44
C TYR A 59 1.75 -8.59 -1.97
N LEU A 60 1.41 -9.65 -1.23
CA LEU A 60 1.74 -11.01 -1.62
C LEU A 60 1.03 -11.42 -2.93
N GLU A 61 -0.19 -10.96 -3.17
CA GLU A 61 -0.89 -11.15 -4.45
C GLU A 61 -0.22 -10.41 -5.60
N TYR A 62 0.20 -9.17 -5.37
CA TYR A 62 0.86 -8.37 -6.40
C TYR A 62 2.26 -8.88 -6.73
N ALA A 63 2.94 -9.46 -5.74
CA ALA A 63 4.27 -10.04 -5.89
C ALA A 63 4.25 -11.48 -6.42
N GLY A 64 3.06 -12.06 -6.70
CA GLY A 64 2.92 -13.45 -7.16
C GLY A 64 3.19 -14.52 -6.09
N LEU A 65 3.40 -14.10 -4.84
CA LEU A 65 3.77 -14.98 -3.72
C LEU A 65 2.57 -15.65 -3.07
N ARG A 66 1.35 -15.14 -3.29
CA ARG A 66 0.10 -15.71 -2.79
C ARG A 66 -0.97 -15.67 -3.88
N PRO A 67 -1.69 -16.79 -4.14
CA PRO A 67 -2.91 -16.73 -4.92
C PRO A 67 -3.97 -16.01 -4.09
N GLY A 68 -4.46 -14.86 -4.54
CA GLY A 68 -5.50 -14.13 -3.84
C GLY A 68 -6.58 -13.61 -4.76
N THR A 69 -7.77 -13.46 -4.20
CA THR A 69 -9.01 -13.07 -4.88
C THR A 69 -9.50 -11.69 -4.45
N LEU A 70 -8.77 -11.00 -3.57
CA LEU A 70 -9.24 -9.81 -2.87
C LEU A 70 -9.16 -8.53 -3.72
N PRO A 71 -8.03 -8.19 -4.38
CA PRO A 71 -7.98 -7.04 -5.28
C PRO A 71 -8.31 -7.43 -6.73
N ASN A 72 -9.02 -6.56 -7.46
CA ASN A 72 -8.98 -6.60 -8.92
C ASN A 72 -7.60 -6.09 -9.36
N ILE A 73 -6.68 -7.02 -9.54
CA ILE A 73 -5.27 -6.75 -9.88
C ILE A 73 -5.11 -6.37 -11.35
N GLU A 74 -6.13 -6.58 -12.20
CA GLU A 74 -5.99 -6.48 -13.65
C GLU A 74 -5.56 -5.07 -14.08
N TYR A 75 -6.15 -4.03 -13.50
CA TYR A 75 -5.81 -2.64 -13.83
C TYR A 75 -4.35 -2.29 -13.55
N ILE A 76 -3.78 -2.80 -12.45
CA ILE A 76 -2.38 -2.54 -12.11
C ILE A 76 -1.45 -3.53 -12.83
N LYS A 77 -1.85 -4.79 -13.03
CA LYS A 77 -1.09 -5.76 -13.84
C LYS A 77 -0.94 -5.33 -15.29
N ILE A 78 -1.93 -4.64 -15.87
CA ILE A 78 -1.80 -4.05 -17.21
C ILE A 78 -0.68 -3.00 -17.25
N GLN A 79 -0.46 -2.28 -16.16
CA GLN A 79 0.54 -1.22 -16.06
C GLN A 79 1.91 -1.73 -15.60
N ILE A 80 1.95 -2.91 -14.99
CA ILE A 80 3.16 -3.50 -14.42
C ILE A 80 3.45 -4.80 -15.15
N GLU A 81 4.34 -4.71 -16.14
CA GLU A 81 4.65 -5.77 -17.10
C GLU A 81 5.07 -7.12 -16.46
N SER A 82 5.55 -7.11 -15.20
CA SER A 82 5.97 -8.33 -14.50
C SER A 82 5.98 -8.19 -12.97
N GLU A 83 5.70 -9.30 -12.26
CA GLU A 83 5.80 -9.41 -10.79
C GLU A 83 7.21 -9.06 -10.28
N SER A 84 8.26 -9.41 -11.05
CA SER A 84 9.65 -9.07 -10.72
C SER A 84 9.90 -7.57 -10.80
N ILE A 85 9.28 -6.88 -11.76
CA ILE A 85 9.36 -5.41 -11.89
C ILE A 85 8.67 -4.75 -10.70
N TYR A 86 7.54 -5.30 -10.23
CA TYR A 86 6.87 -4.76 -9.04
C TYR A 86 7.72 -4.86 -7.77
N GLN A 87 8.40 -6.00 -7.58
CA GLN A 87 9.31 -6.17 -6.46
C GLN A 87 10.49 -5.19 -6.54
N GLN A 88 11.11 -5.05 -7.72
CA GLN A 88 12.17 -4.08 -7.97
C GLN A 88 11.69 -2.64 -7.72
N PHE A 89 10.47 -2.33 -8.17
CA PHE A 89 9.82 -1.04 -7.97
C PHE A 89 9.59 -0.76 -6.48
N LEU A 90 9.35 -1.75 -5.63
CA LEU A 90 9.21 -1.55 -4.19
C LEU A 90 10.54 -1.40 -3.45
N LEU A 91 11.63 -1.96 -3.98
CA LEU A 91 12.99 -1.74 -3.46
C LEU A 91 13.48 -0.31 -3.71
N ASP A 92 13.01 0.33 -4.79
CA ASP A 92 13.28 1.73 -5.03
C ASP A 92 12.43 2.61 -4.10
N HIS A 93 13.06 3.12 -3.04
CA HIS A 93 12.43 3.99 -2.04
C HIS A 93 12.19 5.42 -2.52
N ASN A 94 12.55 5.76 -3.76
CA ASN A 94 12.25 7.06 -4.34
C ASN A 94 10.77 7.16 -4.66
N LEU A 95 10.00 7.62 -3.68
CA LEU A 95 8.63 8.05 -3.90
C LEU A 95 8.67 9.42 -4.61
N PRO A 96 8.13 9.53 -5.83
CA PRO A 96 7.96 10.83 -6.46
C PRO A 96 7.17 11.76 -5.54
N ASN A 97 7.63 13.01 -5.46
CA ASN A 97 7.10 14.03 -4.57
C ASN A 97 5.81 14.62 -5.18
N PHE A 98 4.76 13.80 -5.32
CA PHE A 98 3.47 14.32 -5.75
C PHE A 98 2.87 15.12 -4.59
N THR A 99 2.61 16.39 -4.83
CA THR A 99 2.00 17.33 -3.88
C THR A 99 0.69 16.79 -3.28
N ASP A 100 -0.02 15.93 -4.03
CA ASP A 100 -1.27 15.31 -3.60
C ASP A 100 -1.08 14.09 -2.68
N PHE A 101 0.09 13.44 -2.66
CA PHE A 101 0.36 12.40 -1.66
C PHE A 101 0.30 12.98 -0.25
N LYS A 102 0.89 14.17 -0.04
CA LYS A 102 0.87 14.83 1.27
C LYS A 102 -0.54 15.04 1.83
N LYS A 103 -1.52 15.32 0.97
CA LYS A 103 -2.93 15.50 1.39
C LYS A 103 -3.59 14.20 1.87
N LEU A 104 -3.08 13.04 1.44
CA LEU A 104 -3.53 11.72 1.91
C LEU A 104 -2.71 11.21 3.10
N LEU A 105 -1.52 11.78 3.32
CA LEU A 105 -0.77 11.56 4.54
C LEU A 105 -1.57 12.27 5.64
N ILE A 106 -1.82 11.55 6.73
CA ILE A 106 -2.19 12.21 7.98
C ILE A 106 -0.92 12.97 8.35
N ASP A 107 -0.85 14.24 7.97
CA ASP A 107 0.20 15.15 8.45
C ASP A 107 0.18 15.10 9.99
N ASP A 108 1.37 15.05 10.61
CA ASP A 108 1.57 15.10 12.06
C ASP A 108 0.89 16.32 12.72
#